data_AF-A0AAD5DA64-F1
#
_entry.id   AF-A0AAD5DA64-F1
#
_cell.length_a   1.000
_cell.length_b   1.000
_cell.length_c   1.000
_cell.angle_alpha   90.00
_cell.angle_beta   90.00
_cell.angle_gamma   90.00
#
_symmetry.space_group_name_H-M   'P 1'
#
loop_
_entity.id
_entity.type
_entity.pdbx_description
1 polymer ?
#
loop_
_entity_poly.entity_id
_entity_poly.type
_entity_poly.pdbx_seq_one_letter_code
_entity_poly.pdbx_strand_id
1 'polypeptide(L)'
;VDDLEEVSEYYQNGGHFNELISLMESGLGLERAHMGIFTELGVLYARYRHEKLMEHIKLFSTRLNIPKLIRACDEQQHWKELTYLYIQYDEFDNAATTVMNHSPEAWDHMQFKDIAVKVANVELYYKAVHFYLEEHPDLINDVLNVLALRVDHTRVVDIMRKAGQLPLVKPYMVAVQSNNVSAVNEALNEIYVEEEDYDRLRESIDLHDNFDQIGLAQKVGSIALVFSHV
;
A
#
# COMPACT_ATOMS: atom_id res chain seq x y z
N VAL A 1 1.19 -16.44 39.08
CA VAL A 1 0.72 -17.19 37.90
C VAL A 1 -0.65 -16.62 37.62
N ASP A 2 -0.90 -16.16 36.40
CA ASP A 2 -2.12 -15.43 36.05
C ASP A 2 -3.29 -16.43 36.02
N ASP A 3 -4.28 -16.28 36.91
CA ASP A 3 -5.42 -17.21 37.03
C ASP A 3 -6.14 -17.41 35.68
N LEU A 4 -6.06 -16.42 34.78
CA LEU A 4 -6.62 -16.48 33.44
C LEU A 4 -5.90 -17.50 32.54
N GLU A 5 -4.59 -17.61 32.66
CA GLU A 5 -3.76 -18.49 31.83
C GLU A 5 -4.03 -19.96 32.20
N GLU A 6 -4.08 -20.28 33.50
CA GLU A 6 -4.40 -21.62 33.99
C GLU A 6 -5.81 -22.07 33.58
N VAL A 7 -6.81 -21.18 33.70
CA VAL A 7 -8.18 -21.45 33.24
C VAL A 7 -8.20 -21.66 31.73
N SER A 8 -7.53 -20.80 30.97
CA SER A 8 -7.47 -20.90 29.51
C SER A 8 -6.84 -22.23 29.06
N GLU A 9 -5.73 -22.64 29.67
CA GLU A 9 -5.06 -23.92 29.39
C GLU A 9 -5.95 -25.12 29.74
N TYR A 10 -6.63 -25.09 30.89
CA TYR A 10 -7.53 -26.18 31.32
C TYR A 10 -8.63 -26.45 30.27
N TYR A 11 -9.30 -25.40 29.82
CA TYR A 11 -10.36 -25.54 28.81
C TYR A 11 -9.80 -25.95 27.44
N GLN A 12 -8.67 -25.37 27.01
CA GLN A 12 -8.05 -25.71 25.72
C GLN A 12 -7.56 -27.16 25.68
N ASN A 13 -6.92 -27.65 26.76
CA ASN A 13 -6.47 -29.04 26.88
C ASN A 13 -7.65 -30.04 26.89
N GLY A 14 -8.81 -29.61 27.38
CA GLY A 14 -10.06 -30.38 27.31
C GLY A 14 -10.81 -30.28 25.98
N GLY A 15 -10.38 -29.42 25.04
CA GLY A 15 -11.10 -29.16 23.79
C GLY A 15 -12.39 -28.35 23.96
N HIS A 16 -12.60 -27.72 25.12
CA HIS A 16 -13.80 -26.97 25.50
C HIS A 16 -13.73 -25.50 25.05
N PHE A 17 -13.46 -25.27 23.77
CA PHE A 17 -13.21 -23.92 23.22
C PHE A 17 -14.45 -23.03 23.25
N ASN A 18 -15.65 -23.60 23.04
CA ASN A 18 -16.89 -22.84 23.01
C ASN A 18 -17.27 -22.33 24.40
N GLU A 19 -17.07 -23.15 25.41
CA GLU A 19 -17.28 -22.82 26.81
C GLU A 19 -16.27 -21.76 27.26
N LEU A 20 -15.01 -21.89 26.85
CA LEU A 20 -13.98 -20.88 27.13
C LEU A 20 -14.32 -19.53 26.49
N ILE A 21 -14.72 -19.52 25.21
CA ILE A 21 -15.15 -18.29 24.54
C ILE A 21 -16.35 -17.67 25.27
N SER A 22 -17.34 -18.47 25.64
CA SER A 22 -18.54 -17.98 26.35
C SER A 22 -18.20 -17.41 27.74
N LEU A 23 -17.25 -18.04 28.44
CA LEU A 23 -16.72 -17.56 29.71
C LEU A 23 -16.01 -16.21 29.55
N MET A 24 -15.15 -16.09 28.54
CA MET A 24 -14.43 -14.85 28.24
C MET A 24 -15.37 -13.71 27.80
N GLU A 25 -16.36 -14.01 26.95
CA GLU A 25 -17.41 -13.05 26.53
C GLU A 25 -18.19 -12.52 27.75
N SER A 26 -18.54 -13.40 28.69
CA SER A 26 -19.20 -13.00 29.95
C SER A 26 -18.30 -12.12 30.82
N GLY A 27 -16.99 -12.36 30.77
CA GLY A 27 -15.98 -11.56 31.47
C GLY A 27 -15.86 -10.12 30.98
N LEU A 28 -16.22 -9.82 29.72
CA LEU A 28 -16.13 -8.46 29.16
C LEU A 28 -17.02 -7.44 29.88
N GLY A 29 -18.16 -7.88 30.42
CA GLY A 29 -19.14 -7.03 31.10
C GLY A 29 -18.81 -6.71 32.56
N LEU A 30 -17.74 -7.29 33.11
CA LEU A 30 -17.35 -7.08 34.50
C LEU A 30 -16.69 -5.71 34.68
N GLU A 31 -17.06 -4.97 35.73
CA GLU A 31 -16.46 -3.67 36.06
C GLU A 31 -14.94 -3.72 36.23
N ARG A 32 -14.41 -4.88 36.63
CA ARG A 32 -12.97 -5.14 36.84
C ARG A 32 -12.35 -6.01 35.76
N ALA A 33 -12.93 -6.07 34.56
CA ALA A 33 -12.32 -6.79 33.45
C ALA A 33 -10.95 -6.20 33.13
N HIS A 34 -9.90 -7.02 33.17
CA HIS A 34 -8.54 -6.59 32.87
C HIS A 34 -8.18 -6.90 31.39
N MET A 35 -7.12 -6.28 30.88
CA MET A 35 -6.66 -6.38 29.48
C MET A 35 -6.48 -7.82 28.97
N GLY A 36 -6.09 -8.74 29.87
CA GLY A 36 -5.90 -10.17 29.56
C GLY A 36 -7.14 -10.80 28.94
N ILE A 37 -8.34 -10.57 29.50
CA ILE A 37 -9.59 -11.13 29.00
C ILE A 37 -9.86 -10.70 27.55
N PHE A 38 -9.68 -9.42 27.23
CA PHE A 38 -9.89 -8.90 25.88
C PHE A 38 -8.88 -9.48 24.89
N THR A 39 -7.63 -9.61 25.32
CA THR A 39 -6.56 -10.15 24.47
C THR A 39 -6.75 -11.64 24.21
N GLU A 40 -6.95 -12.44 25.24
CA GLU A 40 -7.18 -13.89 25.09
C GLU A 40 -8.44 -14.18 24.29
N LEU A 41 -9.52 -13.43 24.49
CA LEU A 41 -10.72 -13.58 23.67
C LEU A 41 -10.45 -13.29 22.19
N GLY A 42 -9.65 -12.26 21.88
CA GLY A 42 -9.23 -11.99 20.51
C GLY A 42 -8.40 -13.14 19.92
N VAL A 43 -7.51 -13.75 20.69
CA VAL A 43 -6.73 -14.93 20.26
C VAL A 43 -7.65 -16.13 20.00
N LEU A 44 -8.65 -16.34 20.86
CA LEU A 44 -9.64 -17.41 20.68
C LEU A 44 -10.52 -17.17 19.45
N TYR A 45 -10.94 -15.93 19.20
CA TYR A 45 -11.65 -15.57 17.97
C TYR A 45 -10.79 -15.83 16.74
N ALA A 46 -9.51 -15.43 16.75
CA ALA A 46 -8.61 -15.71 15.65
C ALA A 46 -8.49 -17.22 15.33
N ARG A 47 -8.50 -18.09 16.34
CA ARG A 47 -8.35 -19.54 16.12
C ARG A 47 -9.65 -20.28 15.82
N TYR A 48 -10.76 -19.85 16.40
CA TYR A 48 -11.98 -20.67 16.45
C TYR A 48 -13.25 -19.97 15.97
N ARG A 49 -13.27 -18.62 15.90
CA ARG A 49 -14.45 -17.81 15.50
C ARG A 49 -14.03 -16.49 14.85
N HIS A 50 -13.42 -16.59 13.68
CA HIS A 50 -12.81 -15.45 13.00
C HIS A 50 -13.84 -14.39 12.57
N GLU A 51 -15.10 -14.78 12.37
CA GLU A 51 -16.20 -13.87 12.01
C GLU A 51 -16.45 -12.75 13.03
N LYS A 52 -16.06 -12.96 14.30
CA LYS A 52 -16.17 -11.96 15.37
C LYS A 52 -14.89 -11.13 15.57
N LEU A 53 -13.76 -11.53 14.97
CA LEU A 53 -12.44 -11.02 15.32
C LEU A 53 -12.30 -9.52 15.03
N MET A 54 -12.64 -9.07 13.82
CA MET A 54 -12.51 -7.67 13.44
C MET A 54 -13.36 -6.74 14.32
N GLU A 55 -14.61 -7.11 14.59
CA GLU A 55 -15.50 -6.32 15.45
C GLU A 55 -14.93 -6.20 16.86
N HIS A 56 -14.44 -7.31 17.42
CA HIS A 56 -13.78 -7.33 18.72
C HIS A 56 -12.55 -6.42 18.77
N ILE A 57 -11.66 -6.51 17.77
CA ILE A 57 -10.46 -5.66 17.69
C ILE A 57 -10.85 -4.18 17.67
N LYS A 58 -11.85 -3.80 16.84
CA LYS A 58 -12.30 -2.41 16.72
C LYS A 58 -12.94 -1.88 18.00
N LEU A 59 -13.77 -2.69 18.67
CA LEU A 59 -14.46 -2.28 19.90
C LEU A 59 -13.52 -2.09 21.08
N PHE A 60 -12.44 -2.88 21.15
CA PHE A 60 -11.58 -2.94 22.32
C PHE A 60 -10.14 -2.51 22.07
N SER A 61 -9.82 -1.82 20.96
CA SER A 61 -8.45 -1.48 20.54
C SER A 61 -7.54 -0.91 21.64
N THR A 62 -8.08 -0.09 22.55
CA THR A 62 -7.35 0.53 23.67
C THR A 62 -7.10 -0.40 24.87
N ARG A 63 -7.70 -1.59 24.86
CA ARG A 63 -7.66 -2.60 25.94
C ARG A 63 -7.09 -3.93 25.48
N LEU A 64 -6.33 -3.92 24.38
CA LEU A 64 -5.70 -5.11 23.80
C LEU A 64 -4.19 -5.03 23.92
N ASN A 65 -3.55 -6.17 24.13
CA ASN A 65 -2.14 -6.34 23.82
C ASN A 65 -1.99 -6.55 22.31
N ILE A 66 -1.80 -5.46 21.57
CA ILE A 66 -1.72 -5.45 20.10
C ILE A 66 -0.61 -6.39 19.58
N PRO A 67 0.63 -6.38 20.11
CA PRO A 67 1.68 -7.32 19.67
C PRO A 67 1.32 -8.80 19.80
N LYS A 68 0.55 -9.18 20.84
CA LYS A 68 0.08 -10.56 20.99
C LYS A 68 -0.96 -10.92 19.91
N LEU A 69 -1.87 -9.99 19.60
CA LEU A 69 -2.87 -10.21 18.56
C LEU A 69 -2.30 -10.18 17.15
N ILE A 70 -1.29 -9.35 16.88
CA ILE A 70 -0.56 -9.36 15.60
C ILE A 70 -0.03 -10.77 15.33
N ARG A 71 0.68 -11.37 16.30
CA ARG A 71 1.18 -12.74 16.16
C ARG A 71 0.06 -13.76 15.93
N ALA A 72 -1.04 -13.66 16.67
CA ALA A 72 -2.17 -14.56 16.48
C ALA A 72 -2.85 -14.40 15.11
N CYS A 73 -3.00 -13.17 14.61
CA CYS A 73 -3.57 -12.92 13.29
C CYS A 73 -2.64 -13.37 12.16
N ASP A 74 -1.33 -13.19 12.31
CA ASP A 74 -0.32 -13.66 11.36
C ASP A 74 -0.28 -15.19 11.29
N GLU A 75 -0.22 -15.87 12.45
CA GLU A 75 -0.27 -17.34 12.54
C GLU A 75 -1.53 -17.94 11.92
N GLN A 76 -2.66 -17.24 12.02
CA GLN A 76 -3.96 -17.68 11.49
C GLN A 76 -4.31 -17.05 10.13
N GLN A 77 -3.41 -16.26 9.54
CA GLN A 77 -3.57 -15.65 8.22
C GLN A 77 -4.78 -14.70 8.09
N HIS A 78 -5.15 -14.00 9.17
CA HIS A 78 -6.22 -12.99 9.15
C HIS A 78 -5.68 -11.65 8.63
N TRP A 79 -5.40 -11.57 7.33
CA TRP A 79 -4.64 -10.45 6.74
C TRP A 79 -5.30 -9.08 6.91
N LYS A 80 -6.63 -9.03 6.89
CA LYS A 80 -7.39 -7.80 7.06
C LYS A 80 -7.30 -7.26 8.48
N GLU A 81 -7.46 -8.14 9.47
CA GLU A 81 -7.32 -7.85 10.89
C GLU A 81 -5.87 -7.54 11.24
N LEU A 82 -4.91 -8.28 10.67
CA LEU A 82 -3.48 -8.05 10.82
C LEU A 82 -3.09 -6.67 10.31
N THR A 83 -3.55 -6.30 9.11
CA THR A 83 -3.33 -4.96 8.53
C THR A 83 -3.91 -3.88 9.44
N TYR A 84 -5.13 -4.07 9.94
CA TYR A 84 -5.75 -3.13 10.88
C TYR A 84 -4.92 -2.98 12.16
N LEU A 85 -4.43 -4.08 12.74
CA LEU A 85 -3.59 -4.07 13.94
C LEU A 85 -2.26 -3.35 13.69
N TYR A 86 -1.59 -3.59 12.56
CA TYR A 86 -0.37 -2.86 12.20
C TYR A 86 -0.61 -1.35 12.09
N ILE A 87 -1.73 -0.93 11.49
CA ILE A 87 -2.10 0.49 11.42
C ILE A 87 -2.32 1.08 12.82
N GLN A 88 -3.02 0.36 13.71
CA GLN A 88 -3.26 0.82 15.09
C GLN A 88 -1.96 0.87 15.93
N TYR A 89 -0.96 0.09 15.55
CA TYR A 89 0.34 0.04 16.23
C TYR A 89 1.41 0.91 15.57
N ASP A 90 1.02 1.75 14.60
CA ASP A 90 1.89 2.62 13.80
C ASP A 90 3.02 1.86 13.04
N GLU A 91 2.84 0.56 12.77
CA GLU A 91 3.76 -0.26 11.97
C GLU A 91 3.39 -0.22 10.49
N PHE A 92 3.45 0.97 9.88
CA PHE A 92 3.00 1.19 8.49
C PHE A 92 3.80 0.40 7.45
N ASP A 93 5.09 0.15 7.69
CA ASP A 93 5.93 -0.67 6.80
C ASP A 93 5.43 -2.12 6.72
N ASN A 94 5.04 -2.68 7.87
CA ASN A 94 4.46 -4.02 7.95
C ASN A 94 3.05 -4.04 7.34
N ALA A 95 2.22 -3.04 7.64
CA ALA A 95 0.89 -2.90 7.04
C ALA A 95 0.95 -2.86 5.50
N ALA A 96 1.84 -2.03 4.93
CA ALA A 96 2.03 -1.94 3.48
C ALA A 96 2.48 -3.27 2.87
N THR A 97 3.42 -3.95 3.53
CA THR A 97 3.93 -5.25 3.10
C THR A 97 2.84 -6.31 3.12
N THR A 98 2.04 -6.39 4.18
CA THR A 98 0.90 -7.32 4.29
C THR A 98 -0.13 -7.07 3.20
N VAL A 99 -0.50 -5.80 2.95
CA VAL A 99 -1.47 -5.47 1.90
C VAL A 99 -0.97 -5.89 0.52
N MET A 100 0.29 -5.59 0.17
CA MET A 100 0.84 -5.94 -1.14
C MET A 100 1.00 -7.45 -1.34
N ASN A 101 1.34 -8.20 -0.30
CA ASN A 101 1.54 -9.65 -0.41
C ASN A 101 0.24 -10.47 -0.33
N HIS A 102 -0.83 -9.87 0.22
CA HIS A 102 -2.12 -10.53 0.47
C HIS A 102 -3.28 -9.69 -0.05
N SER A 103 -3.11 -9.09 -1.23
CA SER A 103 -4.05 -8.14 -1.82
C SER A 103 -5.49 -8.66 -1.99
N PRO A 104 -5.78 -9.95 -2.29
CA PRO A 104 -7.16 -10.40 -2.47
C PRO A 104 -8.02 -10.25 -1.21
N GLU A 105 -7.41 -10.17 -0.03
CA GLU A 105 -8.10 -10.09 1.26
C GLU A 105 -7.87 -8.77 2.00
N ALA A 106 -6.65 -8.21 1.89
CA ALA A 106 -6.23 -7.06 2.68
C ALA A 106 -6.30 -5.72 1.93
N TRP A 107 -6.35 -5.73 0.60
CA TRP A 107 -6.25 -4.48 -0.17
C TRP A 107 -7.57 -3.70 -0.18
N ASP A 108 -7.45 -2.42 0.18
CA ASP A 108 -8.43 -1.38 -0.08
C ASP A 108 -7.66 -0.14 -0.56
N HIS A 109 -8.03 0.40 -1.72
CA HIS A 109 -7.26 1.47 -2.36
C HIS A 109 -7.12 2.72 -1.48
N MET A 110 -8.21 3.15 -0.82
CA MET A 110 -8.22 4.35 0.01
C MET A 110 -7.35 4.14 1.24
N GLN A 111 -7.51 3.00 1.93
CA GLN A 111 -6.69 2.64 3.08
C GLN A 111 -5.20 2.53 2.70
N PHE A 112 -4.88 1.89 1.57
CA PHE A 112 -3.48 1.72 1.17
C PHE A 112 -2.80 3.07 0.90
N LYS A 113 -3.50 4.04 0.32
CA LYS A 113 -2.96 5.41 0.16
C LYS A 113 -2.62 6.05 1.51
N ASP A 114 -3.48 5.89 2.51
CA ASP A 114 -3.26 6.41 3.86
C ASP A 114 -2.08 5.71 4.56
N ILE A 115 -1.87 4.42 4.30
CA ILE A 115 -0.70 3.66 4.77
C ILE A 115 0.57 4.14 4.05
N ALA A 116 0.53 4.20 2.71
CA ALA A 116 1.70 4.42 1.87
C ALA A 116 2.39 5.76 2.19
N VAL A 117 1.64 6.81 2.51
CA VAL A 117 2.24 8.11 2.87
C VAL A 117 2.91 8.13 4.25
N LYS A 118 2.72 7.09 5.08
CA LYS A 118 3.27 6.99 6.45
C LYS A 118 4.42 5.98 6.56
N VAL A 119 4.64 5.18 5.53
CA VAL A 119 5.76 4.25 5.42
C VAL A 119 7.10 4.99 5.54
N ALA A 120 8.03 4.43 6.31
CA ALA A 120 9.37 4.95 6.53
C ALA A 120 10.39 4.35 5.54
N ASN A 121 10.24 3.07 5.19
CA ASN A 121 11.12 2.42 4.23
C ASN A 121 10.83 2.85 2.80
N VAL A 122 11.74 3.64 2.23
CA VAL A 122 11.67 4.17 0.86
C VAL A 122 11.53 3.07 -0.20
N GLU A 123 12.10 1.87 0.01
CA GLU A 123 11.96 0.78 -0.96
C GLU A 123 10.52 0.28 -1.11
N LEU A 124 9.69 0.45 -0.08
CA LEU A 124 8.28 0.06 -0.15
C LEU A 124 7.48 0.96 -1.09
N TYR A 125 7.90 2.21 -1.35
CA TYR A 125 7.25 3.04 -2.36
C TYR A 125 7.39 2.42 -3.75
N TYR A 126 8.59 1.95 -4.11
CA TYR A 126 8.82 1.34 -5.42
C TYR A 126 8.19 -0.05 -5.52
N LYS A 127 8.14 -0.82 -4.42
CA LYS A 127 7.33 -2.04 -4.38
C LYS A 127 5.84 -1.73 -4.60
N ALA A 128 5.32 -0.65 -4.03
CA ALA A 128 3.95 -0.22 -4.28
C ALA A 128 3.73 0.18 -5.75
N VAL A 129 4.68 0.85 -6.40
CA VAL A 129 4.61 1.14 -7.84
C VAL A 129 4.52 -0.14 -8.66
N HIS A 130 5.37 -1.13 -8.37
CA HIS A 130 5.32 -2.44 -9.05
C HIS A 130 3.98 -3.15 -8.80
N PHE A 131 3.54 -3.21 -7.54
CA PHE A 131 2.27 -3.81 -7.15
C PHE A 131 1.07 -3.18 -7.89
N TYR A 132 0.98 -1.85 -7.93
CA TYR A 132 -0.10 -1.18 -8.66
C TYR A 132 0.02 -1.36 -10.17
N LEU A 133 1.24 -1.39 -10.73
CA LEU A 133 1.42 -1.64 -12.16
C LEU A 133 0.93 -3.04 -12.56
N GLU A 134 1.14 -4.04 -11.70
CA GLU A 134 0.79 -5.44 -11.95
C GLU A 134 -0.69 -5.74 -11.69
N GLU A 135 -1.27 -5.21 -10.60
CA GLU A 135 -2.62 -5.60 -10.15
C GLU A 135 -3.69 -4.52 -10.38
N HIS A 136 -3.31 -3.24 -10.37
CA HIS A 136 -4.23 -2.10 -10.37
C HIS A 136 -3.76 -0.95 -11.28
N PRO A 137 -3.46 -1.21 -12.57
CA PRO A 137 -2.83 -0.22 -13.45
C PRO A 137 -3.69 1.03 -13.67
N ASP A 138 -5.01 0.91 -13.55
CA ASP A 138 -5.97 2.02 -13.62
C ASP A 138 -5.85 3.00 -12.44
N LEU A 139 -5.31 2.56 -11.30
CA LEU A 139 -5.18 3.35 -10.07
C LEU A 139 -3.75 3.81 -9.79
N ILE A 140 -2.78 3.49 -10.65
CA ILE A 140 -1.37 3.77 -10.39
C ILE A 140 -1.08 5.28 -10.25
N ASN A 141 -1.72 6.13 -11.05
CA ASN A 141 -1.55 7.59 -10.97
C ASN A 141 -2.01 8.14 -9.62
N ASP A 142 -3.07 7.58 -9.04
CA ASP A 142 -3.58 8.00 -7.73
C ASP A 142 -2.56 7.74 -6.62
N VAL A 143 -1.87 6.60 -6.66
CA VAL A 143 -0.80 6.26 -5.71
C VAL A 143 0.44 7.10 -5.95
N LEU A 144 0.87 7.26 -7.20
CA LEU A 144 2.03 8.07 -7.53
C LEU A 144 1.85 9.52 -7.10
N ASN A 145 0.64 10.07 -7.23
CA ASN A 145 0.33 11.43 -6.78
C ASN A 145 0.48 11.60 -5.26
N VAL A 146 0.02 10.65 -4.44
CA VAL A 146 0.20 10.75 -2.98
C VAL A 146 1.66 10.53 -2.56
N LEU A 147 2.42 9.80 -3.36
CA LEU A 147 3.84 9.52 -3.13
C LEU A 147 4.79 10.56 -3.75
N ALA A 148 4.27 11.54 -4.51
CA ALA A 148 5.07 12.46 -5.33
C ALA A 148 6.18 13.19 -4.54
N LEU A 149 5.93 13.58 -3.30
CA LEU A 149 6.91 14.27 -2.45
C LEU A 149 7.97 13.35 -1.82
N ARG A 150 7.87 12.03 -2.04
CA ARG A 150 8.65 11.00 -1.34
C ARG A 150 9.45 10.10 -2.27
N VAL A 151 9.04 9.99 -3.53
CA VAL A 151 9.70 9.15 -4.54
C VAL A 151 10.74 9.93 -5.34
N ASP A 152 11.75 9.22 -5.82
CA ASP A 152 12.59 9.71 -6.91
C ASP A 152 11.85 9.55 -8.24
N HIS A 153 11.50 10.67 -8.86
CA HIS A 153 10.78 10.70 -10.13
C HIS A 153 11.54 9.98 -11.26
N THR A 154 12.87 10.02 -11.26
CA THR A 154 13.71 9.32 -12.25
C THR A 154 13.52 7.82 -12.13
N ARG A 155 13.53 7.29 -10.90
CA ARG A 155 13.34 5.86 -10.66
C ARG A 155 11.94 5.38 -11.03
N VAL A 156 10.90 6.20 -10.80
CA VAL A 156 9.54 5.89 -11.27
C VAL A 156 9.50 5.81 -12.80
N VAL A 157 10.06 6.80 -13.50
CA VAL A 157 10.14 6.80 -14.97
C VAL A 157 10.86 5.56 -15.47
N ASP A 158 11.99 5.18 -14.87
CA ASP A 158 12.76 3.99 -15.25
C ASP A 158 11.97 2.69 -15.08
N ILE A 159 11.21 2.55 -13.99
CA ILE A 159 10.33 1.39 -13.76
C ILE A 159 9.30 1.29 -14.88
N MET A 160 8.61 2.40 -15.18
CA MET A 160 7.55 2.43 -16.18
C MET A 160 8.08 2.23 -17.61
N ARG A 161 9.26 2.79 -17.91
CA ARG A 161 9.95 2.61 -19.19
C ARG A 161 10.37 1.16 -19.39
N LYS A 162 10.97 0.52 -18.38
CA LYS A 162 11.34 -0.91 -18.44
C LYS A 162 10.14 -1.83 -18.62
N ALA A 163 8.98 -1.45 -18.08
CA ALA A 163 7.74 -2.18 -18.27
C ALA A 163 7.06 -1.90 -19.64
N GLY A 164 7.54 -0.92 -20.42
CA GLY A 164 6.88 -0.48 -21.65
C GLY A 164 5.53 0.20 -21.40
N GLN A 165 5.32 0.75 -20.21
CA GLN A 165 4.05 1.33 -19.75
C GLN A 165 4.19 2.83 -19.43
N LEU A 166 5.13 3.51 -20.08
CA LEU A 166 5.40 4.93 -19.85
C LEU A 166 4.17 5.84 -20.08
N PRO A 167 3.33 5.64 -21.13
CA PRO A 167 2.14 6.46 -21.33
C PRO A 167 1.12 6.37 -20.19
N LEU A 168 1.06 5.25 -19.46
CA LEU A 168 0.12 5.05 -18.37
C LEU A 168 0.28 6.08 -17.25
N VAL A 169 1.51 6.51 -16.98
CA VAL A 169 1.83 7.47 -15.92
C VAL A 169 2.02 8.90 -16.43
N LYS A 170 1.61 9.18 -17.68
CA LYS A 170 1.63 10.54 -18.24
C LYS A 170 0.94 11.57 -17.32
N PRO A 171 -0.26 11.31 -16.75
CA PRO A 171 -0.90 12.27 -15.84
C PRO A 171 -0.04 12.63 -14.63
N TYR A 172 0.58 11.64 -14.00
CA TYR A 172 1.53 11.85 -12.90
C TYR A 172 2.76 12.65 -13.36
N MET A 173 3.38 12.28 -14.49
CA MET A 173 4.56 12.98 -15.00
C MET A 173 4.27 14.46 -15.29
N VAL A 174 3.12 14.79 -15.87
CA VAL A 174 2.67 16.17 -16.07
C VAL A 174 2.54 16.89 -14.73
N ALA A 175 1.95 16.24 -13.71
CA ALA A 175 1.77 16.84 -12.39
C ALA A 175 3.09 17.18 -11.68
N VAL A 176 4.15 16.39 -11.90
CA VAL A 176 5.47 16.60 -11.29
C VAL A 176 6.47 17.30 -12.20
N GLN A 177 6.09 17.66 -13.43
CA GLN A 177 6.99 18.23 -14.44
C GLN A 177 7.64 19.53 -13.98
N SER A 178 6.95 20.32 -13.16
CA SER A 178 7.46 21.56 -12.56
C SER A 178 8.75 21.39 -11.74
N ASN A 179 9.07 20.16 -11.31
CA ASN A 179 10.35 19.84 -10.67
C ASN A 179 11.54 19.85 -11.66
N ASN A 180 11.28 20.00 -12.96
CA ASN A 180 12.26 20.06 -14.06
C ASN A 180 13.28 18.90 -14.03
N VAL A 181 12.79 17.67 -13.81
CA VAL A 181 13.62 16.45 -13.77
C VAL A 181 13.85 15.92 -15.19
N SER A 182 15.11 15.73 -15.59
CA SER A 182 15.48 15.32 -16.96
C SER A 182 14.73 14.09 -17.45
N ALA A 183 14.68 13.03 -16.64
CA ALA A 183 14.00 11.81 -17.01
C ALA A 183 12.49 12.00 -17.24
N VAL A 184 11.84 12.89 -16.48
CA VAL A 184 10.41 13.21 -16.64
C VAL A 184 10.19 14.00 -17.92
N ASN A 185 11.00 15.04 -18.15
CA ASN A 185 10.91 15.87 -19.35
C ASN A 185 11.14 15.06 -20.62
N GLU A 186 12.17 14.22 -20.64
CA GLU A 186 12.47 13.34 -21.78
C GLU A 186 11.35 12.34 -22.03
N ALA A 187 10.80 11.72 -20.97
CA ALA A 187 9.68 10.80 -21.08
C ALA A 187 8.41 11.46 -21.62
N LEU A 188 8.07 12.65 -21.14
CA LEU A 188 6.93 13.42 -21.64
C LEU A 188 7.12 13.84 -23.09
N ASN A 189 8.30 14.37 -23.43
CA ASN A 189 8.61 14.78 -24.80
C ASN A 189 8.55 13.59 -25.77
N GLU A 190 9.04 12.41 -25.36
CA GLU A 190 8.90 11.17 -26.11
C GLU A 190 7.43 10.81 -26.38
N ILE A 191 6.58 10.86 -25.35
CA ILE A 191 5.14 10.60 -25.50
C ILE A 191 4.48 11.61 -26.44
N TYR A 192 4.75 12.91 -26.29
CA TYR A 192 4.15 13.93 -27.15
C TYR A 192 4.57 13.77 -28.62
N VAL A 193 5.82 13.35 -28.87
CA VAL A 193 6.30 13.05 -30.22
C VAL A 193 5.57 11.83 -30.80
N GLU A 194 5.36 10.78 -30.01
CA GLU A 194 4.65 9.56 -30.44
C GLU A 194 3.15 9.81 -30.68
N GLU A 195 2.55 10.71 -29.91
CA GLU A 195 1.14 11.12 -30.05
C GLU A 195 0.91 12.23 -31.09
N GLU A 196 1.98 12.74 -31.71
CA GLU A 196 1.97 13.89 -32.63
C GLU A 196 1.40 15.19 -32.00
N ASP A 197 1.47 15.32 -30.68
CA ASP A 197 1.02 16.51 -29.93
C ASP A 197 2.15 17.56 -29.86
N TYR A 198 2.42 18.19 -30.98
CA TYR A 198 3.49 19.19 -31.11
C TYR A 198 3.23 20.48 -30.31
N ASP A 199 1.96 20.78 -30.01
CA ASP A 199 1.60 21.93 -29.19
C ASP A 199 2.03 21.70 -27.74
N ARG A 200 1.74 20.53 -27.18
CA ARG A 200 2.22 20.14 -25.84
C ARG A 200 3.72 19.95 -25.78
N LEU A 201 4.32 19.37 -26.83
CA LEU A 201 5.78 19.26 -26.92
C LEU A 201 6.45 20.63 -26.84
N ARG A 202 5.92 21.62 -27.56
CA ARG A 202 6.43 22.99 -27.55
C ARG A 202 6.29 23.65 -26.17
N GLU A 203 5.11 23.54 -25.56
CA GLU A 203 4.88 24.04 -24.20
C GLU A 203 5.85 23.41 -23.20
N SER A 204 6.07 22.10 -23.29
CA SER A 204 6.97 21.32 -22.44
C SER A 204 8.41 21.83 -22.52
N ILE A 205 8.98 21.95 -23.72
CA ILE A 205 10.38 22.38 -23.91
C ILE A 205 10.62 23.86 -23.61
N ASP A 206 9.59 24.71 -23.78
CA ASP A 206 9.70 26.15 -23.50
C ASP A 206 9.70 26.42 -21.98
N LEU A 207 8.98 25.60 -21.20
CA LEU A 207 8.84 25.77 -19.75
C LEU A 207 9.83 24.92 -18.93
N HIS A 208 10.29 23.79 -19.47
CA HIS A 208 11.13 22.82 -18.76
C HIS A 208 12.33 22.41 -19.61
N ASP A 209 13.47 23.08 -19.39
CA ASP A 209 14.65 23.06 -20.25
C ASP A 209 15.66 21.93 -19.96
N ASN A 210 15.45 21.18 -18.87
CA ASN A 210 16.36 20.11 -18.46
C ASN A 210 16.05 18.83 -19.24
N PHE A 211 16.62 18.67 -20.44
CA PHE A 211 16.55 17.47 -21.28
C PHE A 211 17.64 17.52 -22.38
N ASP A 212 17.89 16.39 -23.06
CA ASP A 212 18.78 16.38 -24.24
C ASP A 212 18.11 17.03 -25.47
N GLN A 213 18.36 18.33 -25.64
CA GLN A 213 17.86 19.12 -26.76
C GLN A 213 18.33 18.61 -28.13
N ILE A 214 19.59 18.13 -28.21
CA ILE A 214 20.17 17.67 -29.47
C ILE A 214 19.54 16.33 -29.84
N GLY A 215 19.46 15.40 -28.88
CA GLY A 215 18.81 14.11 -29.07
C GLY A 215 17.34 14.25 -29.48
N LEU A 216 16.60 15.15 -28.83
CA LEU A 216 15.20 15.42 -29.18
C LEU A 216 15.07 15.97 -30.61
N ALA A 217 15.88 16.97 -30.98
CA ALA A 217 15.83 17.58 -32.30
C ALA A 217 16.12 16.57 -33.43
N GLN A 218 17.06 15.64 -33.20
CA GLN A 218 17.36 14.56 -34.15
C GLN A 218 16.17 13.60 -34.31
N LYS A 219 15.49 13.25 -33.21
CA LYS A 219 14.32 12.36 -33.21
C LYS A 219 13.16 13.00 -33.97
N VAL A 220 12.83 14.26 -33.67
CA VAL A 220 11.76 15.02 -34.34
C VAL A 220 12.07 15.25 -35.82
N GLY A 221 13.31 15.65 -36.15
CA GLY A 221 13.73 15.88 -37.53
C GLY A 221 13.67 14.62 -38.39
N SER A 222 14.00 13.46 -37.82
CA SER A 222 13.87 12.17 -38.50
C SER A 222 12.41 11.82 -38.78
N ILE A 223 11.51 12.07 -37.81
CA ILE A 223 10.07 11.81 -37.96
C ILE A 223 9.46 12.71 -39.04
N ALA A 224 9.76 14.02 -39.02
CA ALA A 224 9.30 14.95 -40.04
C ALA A 224 9.76 14.57 -41.46
N LEU A 225 10.97 14.02 -41.60
CA LEU A 225 11.48 13.50 -42.88
C LEU A 225 10.74 12.24 -43.35
N VAL A 226 10.32 11.35 -42.44
CA VAL A 226 9.53 10.17 -42.81
C VAL A 226 8.15 10.60 -43.33
N PHE A 227 7.49 11.55 -42.65
CA PHE A 227 6.18 12.06 -43.08
C PHE A 227 6.24 12.93 -44.35
N SER A 228 7.37 13.56 -44.68
CA SER A 228 7.51 14.31 -45.93
C SER A 228 7.69 13.44 -47.17
N HIS A 229 7.88 12.13 -47.01
CA HIS A 229 8.12 11.16 -48.09
C HIS A 229 6.97 10.15 -48.29
N VAL A 230 5.84 10.35 -47.62
CA VAL A 230 4.57 9.62 -47.83
C VAL A 230 3.57 10.56 -48.51
#